data_AF-A0A804IFJ6-F1
#
_entry.id   AF-A0A804IFJ6-F1
#
_cell.length_a   1.000
_cell.length_b   1.000
_cell.length_c   1.000
_cell.angle_alpha   90.00
_cell.angle_beta   90.00
_cell.angle_gamma   90.00
#
_symmetry.space_group_name_H-M   'P 1'
#
loop_
_entity.id
_entity.type
_entity.pdbx_description
1 polymer ?
#
loop_
_entity_poly.entity_id
_entity_poly.type
_entity_poly.pdbx_seq_one_letter_code
_entity_poly.pdbx_strand_id
1 'polypeptide(L)'
;MESNSMDGYLENNGNHAPFDGPLKVIIDTDPGIDDSMAILMAFQKPEIEILGLTTIFGNVSTEDATCNALLLCEIAGHPEVPVAEGSHEPLKGGKPHVADFVHGSDGLGNIFLPPPLGKQIEKTASEFLVEKVSQYPGDVCILALGPLTNLALAIKRDSSFANKVKKVVVLGGTLFAAGNVNPAAEANIYGDPEAADVVFTCGADVVVVGINVTTQVKLTDADLSELRNSKGKHSQILYDMCKFYRDWHVKSDGVYGRSTLFAPYDSFTQNDILDR
;
A
#
# COMPACT_ATOMS: atom_id res chain seq x y z
N MET A 1 -36.14 -16.13 47.23
CA MET A 1 -35.85 -16.19 45.80
C MET A 1 -35.43 -14.80 45.40
N GLU A 2 -34.15 -14.61 45.12
CA GLU A 2 -33.65 -13.90 43.94
C GLU A 2 -32.13 -13.81 44.07
N SER A 3 -31.50 -14.49 43.12
CA SER A 3 -30.08 -14.52 42.81
C SER A 3 -29.61 -13.14 42.36
N ASN A 4 -28.44 -12.70 42.80
CA ASN A 4 -27.63 -11.78 42.00
C ASN A 4 -26.26 -12.38 41.76
N SER A 5 -25.99 -12.55 40.47
CA SER A 5 -24.84 -13.17 39.84
C SER A 5 -23.56 -12.38 40.10
N MET A 6 -22.47 -13.14 40.21
CA MET A 6 -21.12 -12.66 39.92
C MET A 6 -21.04 -12.31 38.44
N ASP A 7 -20.77 -11.04 38.12
CA ASP A 7 -20.23 -10.65 36.82
C ASP A 7 -19.00 -9.79 37.06
N GLY A 8 -17.85 -10.47 37.06
CA GLY A 8 -16.54 -9.83 37.01
C GLY A 8 -16.26 -9.39 35.57
N TYR A 9 -16.48 -8.12 35.28
CA TYR A 9 -15.92 -7.51 34.09
C TYR A 9 -14.43 -7.27 34.32
N LEU A 10 -13.60 -8.05 33.65
CA LEU A 10 -12.20 -7.73 33.43
C LEU A 10 -12.15 -6.51 32.50
N GLU A 11 -11.85 -5.34 33.06
CA GLU A 11 -11.46 -4.16 32.28
C GLU A 11 -10.17 -4.49 31.52
N ASN A 12 -10.29 -4.59 30.20
CA ASN A 12 -9.17 -4.75 29.30
C ASN A 12 -8.44 -3.40 29.19
N ASN A 13 -7.45 -3.17 30.06
CA ASN A 13 -6.56 -2.01 30.03
C ASN A 13 -5.56 -2.11 28.86
N GLY A 14 -6.07 -2.07 27.62
CA GLY A 14 -5.30 -1.85 26.41
C GLY A 14 -4.90 -0.38 26.31
N ASN A 15 -4.11 0.10 27.27
CA ASN A 15 -3.60 1.46 27.32
C ASN A 15 -2.41 1.55 26.35
N HIS A 16 -2.68 1.64 25.04
CA HIS A 16 -1.65 2.03 24.07
C HIS A 16 -1.34 3.51 24.32
N ALA A 17 -0.14 3.77 24.84
CA ALA A 17 0.34 5.12 25.06
C ALA A 17 0.20 5.97 23.77
N PRO A 18 -0.18 7.26 23.88
CA PRO A 18 -0.21 8.16 22.73
C PRO A 18 1.18 8.21 22.08
N PHE A 19 1.21 8.29 20.74
CA PHE A 19 2.44 8.27 19.96
C PHE A 19 3.37 9.44 20.37
N ASP A 20 4.55 9.12 20.89
CA ASP A 20 5.65 10.07 21.06
C ASP A 20 6.35 10.27 19.69
N GLY A 21 5.76 11.10 18.83
CA GLY A 21 6.32 11.50 17.53
C GLY A 21 5.58 10.93 16.31
N PRO A 22 6.04 11.28 15.08
CA PRO A 22 5.40 10.85 13.84
C PRO A 22 5.51 9.33 13.65
N LEU A 23 4.49 8.75 13.01
CA LEU A 23 4.39 7.34 12.70
C LEU A 23 5.43 6.95 11.64
N LYS A 24 6.34 6.03 11.98
CA LYS A 24 7.34 5.51 11.05
C LYS A 24 6.71 4.51 10.09
N VAL A 25 6.74 4.80 8.80
CA VAL A 25 6.12 3.97 7.76
C VAL A 25 7.16 3.58 6.71
N ILE A 26 7.15 2.30 6.33
CA ILE A 26 7.73 1.82 5.07
C ILE A 26 6.56 1.48 4.15
N ILE A 27 6.61 1.97 2.91
CA ILE A 27 5.58 1.69 1.91
C ILE A 27 6.17 0.67 0.92
N ASP A 28 5.60 -0.54 0.89
CA ASP A 28 5.93 -1.60 -0.06
C ASP A 28 4.91 -1.56 -1.20
N THR A 29 5.35 -1.28 -2.42
CA THR A 29 4.48 -0.78 -3.49
C THR A 29 4.95 -1.21 -4.87
N ASP A 30 4.03 -1.28 -5.82
CA ASP A 30 4.26 -1.53 -7.22
C ASP A 30 3.70 -0.35 -8.03
N PRO A 31 4.31 0.86 -7.96
CA PRO A 31 3.61 2.10 -8.22
C PRO A 31 2.80 2.15 -9.52
N GLY A 32 1.51 1.92 -9.34
CA GLY A 32 0.45 2.24 -10.28
C GLY A 32 -0.16 3.61 -9.96
N ILE A 33 -1.19 3.97 -10.72
CA ILE A 33 -1.95 5.21 -10.53
C ILE A 33 -2.46 5.41 -9.09
N ASP A 34 -2.99 4.38 -8.44
CA ASP A 34 -3.52 4.43 -7.08
C ASP A 34 -2.44 4.37 -5.98
N ASP A 35 -1.39 3.57 -6.15
CA ASP A 35 -0.18 3.65 -5.32
C ASP A 35 0.40 5.07 -5.33
N SER A 36 0.48 5.69 -6.50
CA SER A 36 0.99 7.05 -6.67
C SER A 36 0.19 8.05 -5.85
N MET A 37 -1.14 7.88 -5.81
CA MET A 37 -2.01 8.68 -4.95
C MET A 37 -1.72 8.43 -3.46
N ALA A 38 -1.62 7.18 -3.03
CA ALA A 38 -1.33 6.83 -1.65
C ALA A 38 0.03 7.40 -1.17
N ILE A 39 1.08 7.26 -2.00
CA ILE A 39 2.42 7.77 -1.73
C ILE A 39 2.42 9.30 -1.62
N LEU A 40 1.84 10.00 -2.61
CA LEU A 40 1.78 11.46 -2.60
C LEU A 40 0.92 11.99 -1.45
N MET A 41 -0.15 11.29 -1.07
CA MET A 41 -0.93 11.62 0.11
C MET A 41 -0.12 11.42 1.40
N ALA A 42 0.62 10.33 1.53
CA ALA A 42 1.46 10.06 2.70
C ALA A 42 2.53 11.13 2.89
N PHE A 43 3.18 11.60 1.82
CA PHE A 43 4.13 12.72 1.87
C PHE A 43 3.52 14.05 2.32
N GLN A 44 2.19 14.21 2.27
CA GLN A 44 1.51 15.42 2.74
C GLN A 44 1.07 15.33 4.22
N LYS A 45 1.28 14.19 4.89
CA LYS A 45 0.86 13.97 6.28
C LYS A 45 2.01 14.24 7.26
N PRO A 46 1.99 15.34 8.03
CA PRO A 46 3.04 15.63 9.02
C PRO A 46 3.12 14.59 10.15
N GLU A 47 2.05 13.83 10.37
CA GLU A 47 2.01 12.73 11.33
C GLU A 47 2.69 11.44 10.83
N ILE A 48 3.17 11.40 9.58
CA ILE A 48 3.84 10.24 8.98
C ILE A 48 5.31 10.58 8.67
N GLU A 49 6.22 9.73 9.14
CA GLU A 49 7.63 9.70 8.77
C GLU A 49 7.87 8.52 7.81
N ILE A 50 8.03 8.80 6.52
CA ILE A 50 8.34 7.76 5.53
C ILE A 50 9.83 7.41 5.64
N LEU A 51 10.12 6.20 6.14
CA LEU A 51 11.48 5.69 6.28
C LEU A 51 12.10 5.27 4.94
N GLY A 52 11.26 4.92 3.96
CA GLY A 52 11.65 4.46 2.64
C GLY A 52 10.50 3.81 1.88
N LEU A 53 10.71 3.62 0.59
CA LEU A 53 9.86 2.83 -0.30
C LEU A 53 10.56 1.52 -0.64
N THR A 54 9.81 0.43 -0.64
CA THR A 54 10.25 -0.83 -1.25
C THR A 54 9.39 -1.13 -2.47
N THR A 55 10.00 -1.60 -3.55
CA THR A 55 9.28 -1.81 -4.81
C THR A 55 9.12 -3.28 -5.16
N ILE A 56 7.99 -3.62 -5.77
CA ILE A 56 7.64 -4.98 -6.21
C ILE A 56 6.96 -4.95 -7.58
N PHE A 57 6.85 -6.09 -8.25
CA PHE A 57 6.02 -6.24 -9.45
C PHE A 57 4.53 -6.23 -9.10
N GLY A 58 3.67 -5.97 -10.07
CA GLY A 58 2.21 -6.12 -9.94
C GLY A 58 1.51 -5.29 -11.00
N ASN A 59 1.29 -4.01 -10.75
CA ASN A 59 0.77 -3.07 -11.75
C ASN A 59 1.73 -2.91 -12.93
N VAL A 60 3.03 -2.91 -12.64
CA VAL A 60 4.14 -2.85 -13.61
C VAL A 60 5.26 -3.83 -13.24
N SER A 61 6.32 -3.88 -14.06
CA SER A 61 7.54 -4.62 -13.70
C SER A 61 8.20 -4.03 -12.45
N THR A 62 9.03 -4.80 -11.76
CA THR A 62 9.74 -4.30 -10.57
C THR A 62 10.68 -3.15 -10.92
N GLU A 63 11.32 -3.18 -12.09
CA GLU A 63 12.17 -2.08 -12.58
C GLU A 63 11.38 -0.79 -12.82
N ASP A 64 10.22 -0.89 -13.48
CA ASP A 64 9.35 0.26 -13.72
C ASP A 64 8.78 0.79 -12.41
N ALA A 65 8.41 -0.11 -11.49
CA ALA A 65 7.98 0.25 -10.13
C ALA A 65 9.07 1.04 -9.38
N THR A 66 10.33 0.59 -9.44
CA THR A 66 11.49 1.30 -8.87
C THR A 66 11.65 2.69 -9.49
N CYS A 67 11.57 2.79 -10.81
CA CYS A 67 11.66 4.05 -11.53
C CYS A 67 10.54 5.03 -11.09
N ASN A 68 9.31 4.54 -11.03
CA ASN A 68 8.15 5.32 -10.62
C ASN A 68 8.23 5.76 -9.16
N ALA A 69 8.67 4.90 -8.24
CA ALA A 69 8.85 5.24 -6.82
C ALA A 69 9.87 6.38 -6.64
N LEU A 70 11.02 6.30 -7.32
CA LEU A 70 12.04 7.36 -7.31
C LEU A 70 11.48 8.69 -7.84
N LEU A 71 10.74 8.63 -8.96
CA LEU A 71 10.11 9.80 -9.56
C LEU A 71 9.06 10.43 -8.62
N LEU A 72 8.25 9.61 -7.93
CA LEU A 72 7.26 10.08 -6.96
C LEU A 72 7.91 10.76 -5.75
N CYS A 73 9.04 10.23 -5.25
CA CYS A 73 9.83 10.91 -4.23
C CYS A 73 10.32 12.29 -4.69
N GLU A 74 10.85 12.39 -5.91
CA GLU A 74 11.28 13.68 -6.48
C GLU A 74 10.12 14.66 -6.64
N ILE A 75 8.98 14.21 -7.15
CA ILE A 75 7.77 15.02 -7.32
C ILE A 75 7.26 15.53 -5.97
N ALA A 76 7.25 14.67 -4.94
CA ALA A 76 6.86 15.05 -3.58
C ALA A 76 7.80 16.11 -2.99
N GLY A 77 9.05 16.18 -3.47
CA GLY A 77 10.11 17.04 -2.93
C GLY A 77 10.95 16.36 -1.86
N HIS A 78 10.96 15.02 -1.86
CA HIS A 78 11.67 14.16 -0.91
C HIS A 78 12.64 13.18 -1.62
N PRO A 79 13.56 13.68 -2.48
CA PRO A 79 14.50 12.82 -3.21
C PRO A 79 15.49 12.07 -2.29
N GLU A 80 15.60 12.48 -1.02
CA GLU A 80 16.43 11.83 -0.01
C GLU A 80 15.84 10.51 0.52
N VAL A 81 14.55 10.26 0.31
CA VAL A 81 13.89 9.05 0.81
C VAL A 81 14.39 7.83 0.05
N PRO A 82 14.94 6.81 0.74
CA PRO A 82 15.52 5.66 0.06
C PRO A 82 14.45 4.82 -0.62
N VAL A 83 14.75 4.40 -1.85
CA VAL A 83 13.96 3.41 -2.60
C VAL A 83 14.80 2.14 -2.71
N ALA A 84 14.27 1.01 -2.24
CA ALA A 84 14.94 -0.29 -2.31
C ALA A 84 14.19 -1.23 -3.25
N GLU A 85 14.88 -1.71 -4.28
CA GLU A 85 14.29 -2.61 -5.28
C GLU A 85 14.09 -4.02 -4.72
N GLY A 86 12.91 -4.58 -4.97
CA GLY A 86 12.51 -5.89 -4.45
C GLY A 86 12.64 -7.05 -5.42
N SER A 87 11.82 -8.08 -5.18
CA SER A 87 11.82 -9.29 -6.02
C SER A 87 11.23 -9.00 -7.40
N HIS A 88 11.83 -9.60 -8.43
CA HIS A 88 11.37 -9.53 -9.82
C HIS A 88 10.38 -10.64 -10.18
N GLU A 89 10.18 -11.60 -9.29
CA GLU A 89 9.28 -12.75 -9.46
C GLU A 89 8.62 -13.15 -8.13
N PRO A 90 7.45 -13.81 -8.16
CA PRO A 90 6.84 -14.37 -6.96
C PRO A 90 7.69 -15.50 -6.38
N LEU A 91 7.40 -15.91 -5.15
CA LEU A 91 8.14 -16.95 -4.42
C LEU A 91 8.21 -18.29 -5.17
N LYS A 92 7.17 -18.65 -5.93
CA LYS A 92 7.15 -19.86 -6.76
C LYS A 92 8.01 -19.76 -8.04
N GLY A 93 8.54 -18.57 -8.32
CA GLY A 93 9.28 -18.22 -9.51
C GLY A 93 8.40 -17.99 -10.74
N GLY A 94 9.02 -17.45 -11.79
CA GLY A 94 8.41 -17.24 -13.10
C GLY A 94 8.01 -15.78 -13.36
N LYS A 95 7.81 -15.46 -14.64
CA LYS A 95 7.52 -14.08 -15.04
C LYS A 95 6.15 -13.64 -14.50
N PRO A 96 6.08 -12.57 -13.68
CA PRO A 96 4.81 -12.06 -13.19
C PRO A 96 3.95 -11.51 -14.33
N HIS A 97 2.63 -11.61 -14.17
CA HIS A 97 1.69 -10.91 -15.03
C HIS A 97 1.51 -9.49 -14.49
N VAL A 98 1.73 -8.50 -15.35
CA VAL A 98 1.60 -7.09 -14.98
C VAL A 98 0.27 -6.50 -15.46
N ALA A 99 -0.28 -5.53 -14.74
CA ALA A 99 -1.56 -4.88 -15.04
C ALA A 99 -1.42 -3.58 -15.87
N ASP A 100 -0.51 -3.57 -16.84
CA ASP A 100 -0.23 -2.42 -17.73
C ASP A 100 -1.48 -1.92 -18.50
N PHE A 101 -2.41 -2.82 -18.78
CA PHE A 101 -3.70 -2.50 -19.41
C PHE A 101 -4.62 -1.63 -18.54
N VAL A 102 -4.40 -1.59 -17.23
CA VAL A 102 -5.15 -0.75 -16.26
C VAL A 102 -4.37 0.51 -15.91
N HIS A 103 -3.05 0.39 -15.67
CA HIS A 103 -2.22 1.48 -15.15
C HIS A 103 -1.45 2.25 -16.25
N GLY A 104 -1.51 1.78 -17.50
CA GLY A 104 -0.73 2.32 -18.61
C GLY A 104 0.62 1.61 -18.74
N SER A 105 1.27 1.82 -19.89
CA SER A 105 2.55 1.17 -20.21
C SER A 105 3.72 1.66 -19.34
N ASP A 106 3.59 2.85 -18.75
CA ASP A 106 4.52 3.43 -17.79
C ASP A 106 4.05 3.25 -16.33
N GLY A 107 2.90 2.61 -16.09
CA GLY A 107 2.27 2.48 -14.77
C GLY A 107 1.61 3.75 -14.24
N LEU A 108 1.77 4.89 -14.92
CA LEU A 108 1.36 6.22 -14.46
C LEU A 108 0.32 6.86 -15.38
N GLY A 109 -0.41 6.06 -16.16
CA GLY A 109 -1.46 6.53 -17.06
C GLY A 109 -0.96 7.06 -18.40
N ASN A 110 0.22 6.62 -18.85
CA ASN A 110 0.87 7.04 -20.09
C ASN A 110 1.16 8.56 -20.13
N ILE A 111 1.57 9.10 -18.99
CA ILE A 111 2.00 10.50 -18.86
C ILE A 111 3.45 10.69 -19.33
N PHE A 112 4.25 9.62 -19.37
CA PHE A 112 5.62 9.59 -19.88
C PHE A 112 6.51 10.72 -19.33
N LEU A 113 6.57 10.81 -18.01
CA LEU A 113 7.43 11.77 -17.34
C LEU A 113 8.92 11.48 -17.58
N PRO A 114 9.79 12.49 -17.46
CA PRO A 114 11.23 12.28 -17.51
C PRO A 114 11.68 11.25 -16.45
N PRO A 115 12.73 10.47 -16.72
CA PRO A 115 13.25 9.52 -15.75
C PRO A 115 13.75 10.26 -14.49
N PRO A 116 13.70 9.61 -13.32
CA PRO A 116 14.23 10.18 -12.08
C PRO A 116 15.74 10.44 -12.20
N LEU A 117 16.21 11.45 -11.47
CA LEU A 117 17.64 11.75 -11.30
C LEU A 117 18.29 10.85 -10.24
N GLY A 118 17.50 10.41 -9.26
CA GLY A 118 17.90 9.51 -8.19
C GLY A 118 18.17 8.08 -8.65
N LYS A 119 18.69 7.27 -7.72
CA LYS A 119 18.90 5.82 -7.91
C LYS A 119 18.41 5.09 -6.68
N GLN A 120 17.96 3.87 -6.87
CA GLN A 120 17.68 2.94 -5.79
C GLN A 120 18.94 2.67 -4.96
N ILE A 121 18.75 2.32 -3.70
CA ILE A 121 19.85 1.88 -2.83
C ILE A 121 20.31 0.47 -3.22
N GLU A 122 21.53 0.09 -2.83
CA GLU A 122 22.10 -1.23 -3.17
C GLU A 122 21.41 -2.40 -2.45
N LYS A 123 20.75 -2.14 -1.33
CA LYS A 123 20.05 -3.17 -0.55
C LYS A 123 18.78 -3.60 -1.27
N THR A 124 18.50 -4.90 -1.23
CA THR A 124 17.20 -5.42 -1.66
C THR A 124 16.10 -4.93 -0.72
N ALA A 125 14.86 -4.82 -1.21
CA ALA A 125 13.70 -4.44 -0.40
C ALA A 125 13.58 -5.24 0.90
N SER A 126 13.77 -6.56 0.81
CA SER A 126 13.67 -7.46 1.96
C SER A 126 14.83 -7.29 2.96
N GLU A 127 16.02 -6.84 2.54
CA GLU A 127 17.12 -6.47 3.45
C GLU A 127 16.82 -5.13 4.12
N PHE A 128 16.34 -4.15 3.35
CA PHE A 128 15.96 -2.85 3.85
C PHE A 128 14.84 -2.94 4.90
N LEU A 129 13.82 -3.76 4.66
CA LEU A 129 12.74 -4.05 5.61
C LEU A 129 13.30 -4.59 6.93
N VAL A 130 14.13 -5.64 6.88
CA VAL A 130 14.72 -6.26 8.08
C VAL A 130 15.60 -5.26 8.85
N GLU A 131 16.41 -4.48 8.14
CA GLU A 131 17.26 -3.44 8.75
C GLU A 131 16.43 -2.40 9.49
N LYS A 132 15.45 -1.79 8.82
CA LYS A 132 14.64 -0.70 9.40
C LYS A 132 13.76 -1.18 10.54
N VAL A 133 13.12 -2.33 10.40
CA VAL A 133 12.32 -2.93 11.48
C VAL A 133 13.19 -3.31 12.68
N SER A 134 14.43 -3.76 12.46
CA SER A 134 15.37 -4.05 13.55
C SER A 134 15.96 -2.79 14.19
N GLN A 135 16.06 -1.69 13.43
CA GLN A 135 16.53 -0.40 13.93
C GLN A 135 15.49 0.25 14.86
N TYR A 136 14.19 0.03 14.62
CA TYR A 136 13.09 0.58 15.41
C TYR A 136 12.06 -0.51 15.79
N PRO A 137 12.44 -1.49 16.62
CA PRO A 137 11.56 -2.60 16.97
C PRO A 137 10.33 -2.11 17.74
N GLY A 138 9.14 -2.49 17.29
CA GLY A 138 7.84 -2.08 17.83
C GLY A 138 7.33 -0.74 17.32
N ASP A 139 8.09 -0.05 16.46
CA ASP A 139 7.76 1.31 16.01
C ASP A 139 7.47 1.44 14.51
N VAL A 140 7.98 0.54 13.67
CA VAL A 140 7.78 0.60 12.21
C VAL A 140 6.45 -0.02 11.79
N CYS A 141 5.64 0.74 11.09
CA CYS A 141 4.48 0.27 10.35
C CYS A 141 4.84 0.00 8.89
N ILE A 142 4.27 -1.06 8.31
CA ILE A 142 4.45 -1.39 6.90
C ILE A 142 3.11 -1.21 6.19
N LEU A 143 3.10 -0.41 5.13
CA LEU A 143 1.98 -0.27 4.21
C LEU A 143 2.29 -1.07 2.95
N ALA A 144 1.71 -2.25 2.83
CA ALA A 144 1.88 -3.12 1.66
C ALA A 144 0.74 -2.88 0.65
N LEU A 145 1.09 -2.24 -0.45
CA LEU A 145 0.20 -1.82 -1.54
C LEU A 145 0.22 -2.77 -2.74
N GLY A 146 1.21 -3.66 -2.83
CA GLY A 146 1.38 -4.65 -3.90
C GLY A 146 1.47 -6.09 -3.41
N PRO A 147 1.90 -7.03 -4.28
CA PRO A 147 2.21 -8.42 -3.92
C PRO A 147 3.18 -8.55 -2.74
N LEU A 148 2.87 -9.47 -1.83
CA LEU A 148 3.50 -9.57 -0.50
C LEU A 148 4.90 -10.23 -0.48
N THR A 149 5.52 -10.38 -1.65
CA THR A 149 6.78 -11.11 -1.85
C THR A 149 7.91 -10.55 -1.00
N ASN A 150 8.08 -9.22 -0.98
CA ASN A 150 9.14 -8.56 -0.21
C ASN A 150 9.00 -8.83 1.29
N LEU A 151 7.78 -8.73 1.82
CA LEU A 151 7.48 -9.01 3.23
C LEU A 151 7.70 -10.48 3.57
N ALA A 152 7.25 -11.41 2.73
CA ALA A 152 7.47 -12.83 2.95
C ALA A 152 8.96 -13.19 2.95
N LEU A 153 9.76 -12.57 2.06
CA LEU A 153 11.22 -12.72 2.06
C LEU A 153 11.87 -12.11 3.31
N ALA A 154 11.39 -10.97 3.79
CA ALA A 154 11.87 -10.36 5.05
C ALA A 154 11.60 -11.28 6.25
N ILE A 155 10.39 -11.83 6.36
CA ILE A 155 9.99 -12.80 7.41
C ILE A 155 10.87 -14.07 7.34
N LYS A 156 11.15 -14.57 6.14
CA LYS A 156 12.04 -15.74 5.95
C LYS A 156 13.50 -15.43 6.30
N ARG A 157 13.97 -14.21 6.04
CA ARG A 157 15.33 -13.77 6.37
C ARG A 157 15.53 -13.60 7.87
N ASP A 158 14.51 -13.13 8.58
CA ASP A 158 14.56 -12.88 10.02
C ASP A 158 13.29 -13.37 10.71
N SER A 159 13.39 -14.50 11.42
CA SER A 159 12.27 -15.11 12.12
C SER A 159 11.70 -14.26 13.26
N SER A 160 12.42 -13.22 13.70
CA SER A 160 11.93 -12.26 14.70
C SER A 160 11.24 -11.05 14.07
N PHE A 161 11.25 -10.91 12.74
CA PHE A 161 10.68 -9.77 12.00
C PHE A 161 9.22 -9.49 12.38
N ALA A 162 8.38 -10.54 12.40
CA ALA A 162 6.96 -10.44 12.73
C ALA A 162 6.69 -9.89 14.14
N ASN A 163 7.60 -10.15 15.09
CA ASN A 163 7.48 -9.63 16.47
C ASN A 163 8.03 -8.21 16.63
N LYS A 164 8.82 -7.75 15.65
CA LYS A 164 9.46 -6.42 15.68
C LYS A 164 8.70 -5.39 14.87
N VAL A 165 7.93 -5.80 13.87
CA VAL A 165 7.04 -4.88 13.15
C VAL A 165 5.91 -4.43 14.08
N LYS A 166 5.59 -3.14 14.07
CA LYS A 166 4.48 -2.60 14.87
C LYS A 166 3.15 -3.07 14.35
N LYS A 167 2.96 -2.91 13.03
CA LYS A 167 1.72 -3.24 12.31
C LYS A 167 2.01 -3.36 10.82
N VAL A 168 1.34 -4.30 10.15
CA VAL A 168 1.34 -4.43 8.70
C VAL A 168 -0.07 -4.15 8.20
N VAL A 169 -0.25 -3.13 7.37
CA VAL A 169 -1.50 -2.88 6.65
C VAL A 169 -1.32 -3.36 5.23
N VAL A 170 -2.15 -4.32 4.83
CA VAL A 170 -2.16 -4.93 3.49
C VAL A 170 -3.34 -4.41 2.71
N LEU A 171 -3.10 -3.79 1.57
CA LEU A 171 -4.08 -3.59 0.52
C LEU A 171 -4.17 -4.87 -0.31
N GLY A 172 -5.24 -5.62 -0.15
CA GLY A 172 -5.43 -6.84 -0.93
C GLY A 172 -6.43 -7.82 -0.36
N GLY A 173 -6.77 -8.79 -1.19
CA GLY A 173 -7.70 -9.86 -0.84
C GLY A 173 -9.16 -9.49 -1.06
N THR A 174 -10.01 -10.51 -0.99
CA THR A 174 -11.46 -10.36 -1.09
C THR A 174 -12.14 -11.16 0.00
N LEU A 175 -12.94 -10.48 0.82
CA LEU A 175 -13.74 -11.08 1.88
C LEU A 175 -15.22 -10.85 1.56
N PHE A 176 -15.93 -11.94 1.24
CA PHE A 176 -17.37 -11.90 0.89
C PHE A 176 -17.72 -10.97 -0.29
N ALA A 177 -16.75 -10.76 -1.20
CA ALA A 177 -16.93 -10.01 -2.45
C ALA A 177 -16.27 -10.74 -3.63
N ALA A 178 -16.56 -10.30 -4.86
CA ALA A 178 -15.87 -10.80 -6.04
C ALA A 178 -14.47 -10.16 -6.16
N GLY A 179 -13.48 -10.95 -6.60
CA GLY A 179 -12.15 -10.45 -6.94
C GLY A 179 -12.09 -9.65 -8.25
N ASN A 180 -10.94 -9.02 -8.53
CA ASN A 180 -10.69 -8.20 -9.73
C ASN A 180 -9.83 -8.91 -10.80
N VAL A 181 -9.10 -9.98 -10.46
CA VAL A 181 -8.42 -10.84 -11.45
C VAL A 181 -9.33 -11.94 -11.95
N ASN A 182 -10.00 -12.60 -11.02
CA ASN A 182 -11.06 -13.58 -11.27
C ASN A 182 -12.07 -13.49 -10.12
N PRO A 183 -13.24 -14.16 -10.20
CA PRO A 183 -14.27 -14.03 -9.18
C PRO A 183 -13.83 -14.34 -7.74
N ALA A 184 -12.75 -15.12 -7.55
CA ALA A 184 -12.26 -15.54 -6.26
C ALA A 184 -11.00 -14.80 -5.76
N ALA A 185 -10.32 -14.04 -6.61
CA ALA A 185 -8.98 -13.52 -6.29
C ALA A 185 -8.81 -12.03 -6.63
N GLU A 186 -8.21 -11.33 -5.68
CA GLU A 186 -7.74 -9.95 -5.82
C GLU A 186 -6.29 -9.94 -6.31
N ALA A 187 -5.91 -8.93 -7.09
CA ALA A 187 -4.65 -8.79 -7.83
C ALA A 187 -3.39 -8.98 -6.99
N ASN A 188 -3.26 -8.30 -5.86
CA ASN A 188 -2.06 -8.36 -5.02
C ASN A 188 -1.86 -9.76 -4.43
N ILE A 189 -2.93 -10.36 -3.92
CA ILE A 189 -2.89 -11.73 -3.37
C ILE A 189 -2.72 -12.76 -4.49
N TYR A 190 -3.28 -12.53 -5.67
CA TYR A 190 -3.09 -13.40 -6.84
C TYR A 190 -1.66 -13.31 -7.39
N GLY A 191 -1.00 -12.16 -7.26
CA GLY A 191 0.37 -11.91 -7.71
C GLY A 191 1.39 -12.84 -7.03
N ASP A 192 1.23 -13.08 -5.73
CA ASP A 192 2.03 -14.06 -4.98
C ASP A 192 1.23 -14.66 -3.81
N PRO A 193 0.39 -15.69 -4.06
CA PRO A 193 -0.44 -16.29 -3.03
C PRO A 193 0.38 -17.05 -1.98
N GLU A 194 1.53 -17.60 -2.37
CA GLU A 194 2.46 -18.24 -1.42
C GLU A 194 3.06 -17.22 -0.45
N ALA A 195 3.39 -16.01 -0.92
CA ALA A 195 3.85 -14.93 -0.05
C ALA A 195 2.74 -14.42 0.87
N ALA A 196 1.52 -14.29 0.35
CA ALA A 196 0.36 -13.90 1.14
C ALA A 196 0.10 -14.87 2.29
N ASP A 197 0.16 -16.19 2.05
CA ASP A 197 0.01 -17.20 3.09
C ASP A 197 1.09 -17.07 4.18
N VAL A 198 2.35 -16.83 3.79
CA VAL A 198 3.44 -16.58 4.75
C VAL A 198 3.14 -15.35 5.60
N VAL A 199 2.72 -14.23 5.00
CA VAL A 199 2.43 -12.99 5.74
C VAL A 199 1.23 -13.14 6.65
N PHE A 200 0.13 -13.74 6.19
CA PHE A 200 -1.07 -13.91 7.01
C PHE A 200 -0.89 -14.91 8.15
N THR A 201 0.07 -15.83 8.05
CA THR A 201 0.36 -16.83 9.10
C THR A 201 1.60 -16.52 9.94
N CYS A 202 2.28 -15.39 9.73
CA CYS A 202 3.55 -15.09 10.41
C CYS A 202 3.43 -14.66 11.88
N GLY A 203 2.23 -14.31 12.34
CA GLY A 203 1.97 -13.86 13.71
C GLY A 203 2.20 -12.36 13.97
N ALA A 204 2.46 -11.55 12.93
CA ALA A 204 2.46 -10.08 13.04
C ALA A 204 1.04 -9.53 13.24
N ASP A 205 0.92 -8.28 13.74
CA ASP A 205 -0.33 -7.52 13.73
C ASP A 205 -0.66 -7.07 12.30
N VAL A 206 -1.50 -7.86 11.60
CA VAL A 206 -1.87 -7.62 10.19
C VAL A 206 -3.30 -7.10 10.10
N VAL A 207 -3.47 -5.96 9.43
CA VAL A 207 -4.76 -5.41 9.01
C VAL A 207 -4.89 -5.58 7.51
N VAL A 208 -6.02 -6.14 7.05
CA VAL A 208 -6.28 -6.35 5.62
C VAL A 208 -7.39 -5.42 5.16
N VAL A 209 -7.08 -4.58 4.16
CA VAL A 209 -8.01 -3.71 3.46
C VAL A 209 -8.32 -4.36 2.11
N GLY A 210 -9.35 -5.21 2.11
CA GLY A 210 -9.75 -5.96 0.92
C GLY A 210 -10.66 -5.19 -0.02
N ILE A 211 -10.90 -5.78 -1.20
CA ILE A 211 -11.76 -5.20 -2.26
C ILE A 211 -13.20 -4.92 -1.81
N ASN A 212 -13.68 -5.66 -0.81
CA ASN A 212 -14.98 -5.47 -0.18
C ASN A 212 -15.09 -4.10 0.54
N VAL A 213 -13.97 -3.50 0.94
CA VAL A 213 -13.91 -2.14 1.50
C VAL A 213 -13.61 -1.13 0.39
N THR A 214 -12.54 -1.37 -0.39
CA THR A 214 -12.04 -0.36 -1.34
C THR A 214 -13.06 0.00 -2.41
N THR A 215 -13.86 -0.96 -2.89
CA THR A 215 -14.89 -0.69 -3.91
C THR A 215 -16.08 0.13 -3.44
N GLN A 216 -16.19 0.38 -2.13
CA GLN A 216 -17.20 1.29 -1.58
C GLN A 216 -16.77 2.76 -1.72
N VAL A 217 -15.47 3.04 -1.80
CA VAL A 217 -14.95 4.40 -1.97
C VAL A 217 -14.82 4.72 -3.45
N LYS A 218 -15.41 5.83 -3.90
CA LYS A 218 -15.47 6.20 -5.31
C LYS A 218 -14.97 7.61 -5.52
N LEU A 219 -14.05 7.75 -6.47
CA LEU A 219 -13.65 9.04 -7.01
C LEU A 219 -14.51 9.30 -8.25
N THR A 220 -15.45 10.22 -8.12
CA THR A 220 -16.40 10.57 -9.17
C THR A 220 -15.79 11.57 -10.15
N ASP A 221 -16.47 11.78 -11.28
CA ASP A 221 -16.09 12.84 -12.23
C ASP A 221 -16.15 14.24 -11.59
N ALA A 222 -17.04 14.45 -10.62
CA ALA A 222 -17.11 15.70 -9.87
C ALA A 222 -15.85 15.88 -9.01
N ASP A 223 -15.42 14.83 -8.31
CA ASP A 223 -14.21 14.86 -7.48
C ASP A 223 -12.96 15.06 -8.33
N LEU A 224 -12.87 14.41 -9.50
CA LEU A 224 -11.78 14.65 -10.46
C LEU A 224 -11.77 16.08 -10.98
N SER A 225 -12.95 16.66 -11.23
CA SER A 225 -13.06 18.07 -11.63
C SER A 225 -12.62 19.00 -10.50
N GLU A 226 -12.99 18.71 -9.26
CA GLU A 226 -12.57 19.47 -8.09
C GLU A 226 -11.05 19.37 -7.90
N LEU A 227 -10.49 18.16 -7.96
CA LEU A 227 -9.05 17.92 -7.90
C LEU A 227 -8.30 18.76 -8.93
N ARG A 228 -8.74 18.73 -10.19
CA ARG A 228 -8.15 19.50 -11.30
C ARG A 228 -8.19 21.01 -11.05
N ASN A 229 -9.29 21.51 -10.48
CA ASN A 229 -9.49 22.93 -10.25
C ASN A 229 -8.89 23.42 -8.91
N SER A 230 -8.39 22.50 -8.09
CA SER A 230 -7.76 22.81 -6.80
C SER A 230 -6.39 23.49 -6.99
N LYS A 231 -5.88 24.08 -5.90
CA LYS A 231 -4.52 24.66 -5.85
C LYS A 231 -3.50 23.70 -5.25
N GLY A 232 -3.82 22.40 -5.18
CA GLY A 232 -2.93 21.39 -4.61
C GLY A 232 -1.64 21.25 -5.42
N LYS A 233 -0.49 21.11 -4.75
CA LYS A 233 0.84 21.01 -5.39
C LYS A 233 0.92 19.89 -6.44
N HIS A 234 0.24 18.77 -6.19
CA HIS A 234 0.25 17.57 -7.02
C HIS A 234 -1.09 17.33 -7.75
N SER A 235 -1.99 18.30 -7.74
CA SER A 235 -3.36 18.15 -8.26
C SER A 235 -3.41 17.80 -9.75
N GLN A 236 -2.64 18.50 -10.58
CA GLN A 236 -2.66 18.32 -12.04
C GLN A 236 -2.13 16.94 -12.44
N ILE A 237 -0.99 16.52 -11.87
CA ILE A 237 -0.41 15.20 -12.15
C ILE A 237 -1.34 14.06 -11.69
N LEU A 238 -1.93 14.19 -10.49
CA LEU A 238 -2.90 13.20 -10.00
C LEU A 238 -4.14 13.13 -10.89
N TYR A 239 -4.65 14.28 -11.35
CA TYR A 239 -5.76 14.31 -12.30
C TYR A 239 -5.41 13.60 -13.61
N ASP A 240 -4.23 13.86 -14.18
CA ASP A 240 -3.81 13.26 -15.45
C ASP A 240 -3.68 11.73 -15.33
N MET A 241 -3.09 11.23 -14.23
CA MET A 241 -3.05 9.81 -13.90
C MET A 241 -4.46 9.21 -13.74
N CYS A 242 -5.29 9.81 -12.87
CA CYS A 242 -6.61 9.29 -12.55
C CYS A 242 -7.56 9.28 -13.75
N LYS A 243 -7.41 10.23 -14.68
CA LYS A 243 -8.20 10.27 -15.90
C LYS A 243 -8.03 9.00 -16.73
N PHE A 244 -6.80 8.51 -16.87
CA PHE A 244 -6.52 7.26 -17.57
C PHE A 244 -7.21 6.07 -16.89
N TYR A 245 -7.05 5.98 -15.57
CA TYR A 245 -7.65 4.91 -14.76
C TYR A 245 -9.18 4.89 -14.83
N ARG A 246 -9.78 6.08 -14.76
CA ARG A 246 -11.23 6.28 -14.89
C ARG A 246 -11.73 5.85 -16.27
N ASP A 247 -11.04 6.22 -17.35
CA ASP A 247 -11.44 5.84 -18.70
C ASP A 247 -11.39 4.32 -18.92
N TRP A 248 -10.42 3.63 -18.30
CA TRP A 248 -10.40 2.17 -18.27
C TRP A 248 -11.62 1.59 -17.54
N HIS A 249 -11.89 2.02 -16.31
CA HIS A 249 -13.01 1.51 -15.49
C HIS A 249 -14.38 1.73 -16.13
N VAL A 250 -14.59 2.88 -16.78
CA VAL A 250 -15.84 3.14 -17.53
C VAL A 250 -16.01 2.14 -18.66
N LYS A 251 -14.91 1.78 -19.35
CA LYS A 251 -14.94 0.84 -20.47
C LYS A 251 -15.07 -0.62 -20.03
N SER A 252 -14.39 -1.03 -18.97
CA SER A 252 -14.34 -2.42 -18.50
C SER A 252 -15.57 -2.79 -17.66
N ASP A 253 -15.95 -1.93 -16.73
CA ASP A 253 -16.96 -2.23 -15.71
C ASP A 253 -18.32 -1.55 -15.99
N GLY A 254 -18.35 -0.57 -16.91
CA GLY A 254 -19.54 0.26 -17.14
C GLY A 254 -19.88 1.19 -15.96
N VAL A 255 -18.94 1.38 -15.02
CA VAL A 255 -19.13 2.17 -13.80
C VAL A 255 -18.47 3.55 -13.96
N TYR A 256 -19.26 4.60 -13.75
CA TYR A 256 -18.77 5.96 -13.61
C TYR A 256 -18.34 6.20 -12.16
N GLY A 257 -17.03 6.19 -11.91
CA GLY A 257 -16.46 6.33 -10.57
C GLY A 257 -16.26 4.99 -9.87
N ARG A 258 -15.03 4.49 -9.93
CA ARG A 258 -14.50 3.44 -9.05
C ARG A 258 -13.19 4.00 -8.50
N SER A 259 -12.99 3.97 -7.19
CA SER A 259 -11.66 4.22 -6.63
C SER A 259 -11.19 3.01 -5.85
N THR A 260 -9.90 2.76 -5.95
CA THR A 260 -9.10 1.95 -5.04
C THR A 260 -8.65 2.75 -3.81
N LEU A 261 -9.05 4.02 -3.68
CA LEU A 261 -8.66 4.88 -2.56
C LEU A 261 -9.50 4.61 -1.30
N PHE A 262 -9.17 3.53 -0.62
CA PHE A 262 -9.08 3.64 0.82
C PHE A 262 -7.68 4.17 1.11
N ALA A 263 -7.53 5.27 1.83
CA ALA A 263 -6.21 5.71 2.31
C ALA A 263 -5.79 4.69 3.38
N PRO A 264 -5.01 3.64 3.05
CA PRO A 264 -4.89 2.51 3.96
C PRO A 264 -4.06 2.89 5.19
N TYR A 265 -3.39 4.05 5.14
CA TYR A 265 -2.73 4.64 6.29
C TYR A 265 -3.68 5.10 7.41
N ASP A 266 -4.95 5.40 7.11
CA ASP A 266 -5.96 5.69 8.15
C ASP A 266 -6.19 4.46 9.06
N SER A 267 -5.87 3.25 8.57
CA SER A 267 -5.83 2.03 9.39
C SER A 267 -4.72 2.01 10.44
N PHE A 268 -3.68 2.84 10.29
CA PHE A 268 -2.61 2.93 11.29
C PHE A 268 -3.02 3.75 12.52
N THR A 269 -3.96 4.69 12.38
CA THR A 269 -4.33 5.67 13.42
C THR A 269 -5.58 5.30 14.20
N GLN A 270 -6.25 4.19 13.86
CA GLN A 270 -7.43 3.63 14.57
C GLN A 270 -8.68 4.55 14.64
N ASN A 271 -8.64 5.76 14.06
CA ASN A 271 -9.69 6.78 14.25
C ASN A 271 -10.73 6.86 13.13
N ASP A 272 -10.58 6.20 11.98
CA ASP A 272 -11.47 6.47 10.84
C ASP A 272 -12.29 5.27 10.31
N ILE A 273 -12.22 4.09 10.94
CA ILE A 273 -12.98 2.91 10.46
C ILE A 273 -14.43 2.86 10.99
N LEU A 274 -14.79 3.69 11.99
CA LEU A 274 -16.13 3.65 12.61
C LEU A 274 -17.04 4.85 12.32
N ASP A 275 -16.56 5.92 11.66
CA ASP A 275 -17.29 7.19 11.57
C ASP A 275 -17.56 7.71 10.14
N ARG A 276 -17.60 6.85 9.11
CA ARG A 276 -18.07 7.25 7.76
C ARG A 276 -19.04 6.26 7.14
#